data_AF-A0A1F9I6Q6-F1
#
_entry.id   AF-A0A1F9I6Q6-F1
#
_cell.length_a   1.000
_cell.length_b   1.000
_cell.length_c   1.000
_cell.angle_alpha   90.00
_cell.angle_beta   90.00
_cell.angle_gamma   90.00
#
_symmetry.space_group_name_H-M   'P 1'
#
loop_
_entity.id
_entity.type
_entity.pdbx_description
1 polymer ?
#
loop_
_entity_poly.entity_id
_entity_poly.type
_entity_poly.pdbx_seq_one_letter_code
_entity_poly.pdbx_strand_id
1 'polypeptide(L)'
;MLRAVKKSLFHPAKTFLPILCAAFILSLLISTPADAAAAVKRWAVNLTSYLVSEEAYHEAGNLKAAGYNAYVTEVTVRGKQYYRLRVGFFATKKEAAAQAALITKEFKTEDAWVVKASEAEAASHAIGTAKSEATRPAPAIPKTPPKSPALPQETAISPDKEQPAETLEQKEPVTETKPVTTAQESATEIKPVSPDADGSIHINIYKDFKYIAKGWAMGMSVGQTDAAGLTTVPFEVFKHEPAYASAKPLYGYFKLGNSNDSMVSFVVDNVEKPQWELYVDKNNNEDLTDDGPAIKNQGTLKMAATVTLEADVIMPDNESRKTPYQLWFFINASGPHFYATCHYAGKVRIGKDVFDATAFEEFYHDGLFKESGICVDINRDGKCSHEQEIFKDGRAITIGNEKYTFSLDYP
;
A
#
# COMPACT_ATOMS: atom_id res chain seq x y z
N MET A 1 56.96 7.29 -38.49
CA MET A 1 58.36 6.90 -38.20
C MET A 1 58.79 7.52 -36.89
N LEU A 2 59.38 6.69 -36.03
CA LEU A 2 59.97 6.89 -34.70
C LEU A 2 60.26 8.34 -34.24
N ARG A 3 59.97 8.62 -32.96
CA ARG A 3 61.04 9.03 -32.04
C ARG A 3 60.73 8.69 -30.58
N ALA A 4 61.77 8.20 -29.94
CA ALA A 4 61.81 7.53 -28.66
C ALA A 4 62.50 8.42 -27.60
N VAL A 5 62.09 8.24 -26.34
CA VAL A 5 62.91 8.07 -25.12
C VAL A 5 63.96 9.15 -24.77
N LYS A 6 63.84 9.73 -23.56
CA LYS A 6 64.94 9.74 -22.57
C LYS A 6 64.50 10.00 -21.12
N LYS A 7 64.99 9.13 -20.24
CA LYS A 7 65.01 9.15 -18.76
C LYS A 7 66.09 10.10 -18.21
N SER A 8 65.96 10.59 -16.97
CA SER A 8 67.04 10.79 -15.96
C SER A 8 66.42 11.41 -14.66
N LEU A 9 66.32 10.74 -13.49
CA LEU A 9 67.29 10.43 -12.41
C LEU A 9 67.44 11.51 -11.29
N PHE A 10 67.15 11.06 -10.04
CA PHE A 10 67.80 11.33 -8.73
C PHE A 10 67.58 12.63 -7.89
N HIS A 11 66.92 12.46 -6.71
CA HIS A 11 67.29 12.70 -5.28
C HIS A 11 68.15 13.94 -4.84
N PRO A 12 68.27 14.36 -3.53
CA PRO A 12 67.71 13.87 -2.24
C PRO A 12 67.27 14.93 -1.17
N ALA A 13 66.51 14.45 -0.17
CA ALA A 13 66.55 14.57 1.31
C ALA A 13 67.11 15.76 2.15
N LYS A 14 66.43 15.94 3.32
CA LYS A 14 66.84 16.35 4.70
C LYS A 14 66.83 17.83 5.12
N THR A 15 66.05 18.14 6.16
CA THR A 15 66.53 18.85 7.36
C THR A 15 65.63 18.58 8.58
N PHE A 16 66.25 18.63 9.77
CA PHE A 16 65.81 18.20 11.10
C PHE A 16 65.71 19.42 12.03
N LEU A 17 65.24 19.20 13.28
CA LEU A 17 65.45 19.95 14.55
C LEU A 17 64.28 20.84 15.09
N PRO A 18 64.22 21.19 16.42
CA PRO A 18 63.31 20.53 17.39
C PRO A 18 62.62 21.47 18.43
N ILE A 19 61.80 20.86 19.31
CA ILE A 19 61.48 21.16 20.75
C ILE A 19 61.27 22.62 21.20
N LEU A 20 60.08 22.92 21.79
CA LEU A 20 59.97 23.59 23.10
C LEU A 20 58.61 23.36 23.80
N CYS A 21 58.67 23.07 25.09
CA CYS A 21 57.57 22.89 26.03
C CYS A 21 56.80 24.20 26.31
N ALA A 22 55.48 24.11 26.46
CA ALA A 22 54.71 25.01 27.33
C ALA A 22 53.45 24.29 27.83
N ALA A 23 53.42 23.99 29.13
CA ALA A 23 52.25 23.49 29.84
C ALA A 23 51.30 24.66 30.13
N PHE A 24 50.07 24.60 29.61
CA PHE A 24 48.98 25.51 29.96
C PHE A 24 47.92 24.72 30.72
N ILE A 25 47.82 24.98 32.02
CA ILE A 25 46.76 24.46 32.89
C ILE A 25 45.48 25.26 32.55
N LEU A 26 44.64 24.71 31.69
CA LEU A 26 43.28 25.20 31.49
C LEU A 26 42.33 24.37 32.36
N SER A 27 41.75 25.02 33.36
CA SER A 27 40.73 24.42 34.23
C SER A 27 39.53 24.01 33.40
N LEU A 28 39.40 22.71 33.16
CA LEU A 28 38.26 22.09 32.51
C LEU A 28 37.09 22.09 33.51
N LEU A 29 36.11 22.97 33.30
CA LEU A 29 34.78 22.82 33.86
C LEU A 29 34.19 21.52 33.29
N ILE A 30 34.28 20.45 34.06
CA ILE A 30 33.56 19.21 33.79
C ILE A 30 32.09 19.51 34.06
N SER A 31 31.36 19.91 33.03
CA SER A 31 29.89 19.92 33.06
C SER A 31 29.45 18.47 33.13
N THR A 32 28.91 18.05 34.28
CA THR A 32 28.32 16.72 34.43
C THR A 32 27.11 16.58 33.50
N PRO A 33 27.04 15.56 32.62
CA PRO A 33 25.83 15.24 31.86
C PRO A 33 24.88 14.47 32.77
N ALA A 34 24.22 15.19 33.67
CA ALA A 34 23.12 14.66 34.47
C ALA A 34 21.88 15.50 34.12
N ASP A 35 20.80 14.83 33.72
CA ASP A 35 19.48 15.35 33.34
C ASP A 35 19.25 15.91 31.92
N ALA A 36 19.79 15.25 30.88
CA ALA A 36 19.10 15.20 29.60
C ALA A 36 18.28 13.90 29.51
N ALA A 37 17.24 13.78 30.34
CA ALA A 37 16.21 12.77 30.11
C ALA A 37 15.73 12.94 28.66
N ALA A 38 15.96 11.94 27.80
CA ALA A 38 15.62 12.01 26.39
C ALA A 38 14.16 12.45 26.26
N ALA A 39 13.94 13.68 25.80
CA ALA A 39 12.62 14.25 25.73
C ALA A 39 11.78 13.34 24.84
N VAL A 40 10.74 12.73 25.41
CA VAL A 40 9.86 11.83 24.66
C VAL A 40 9.25 12.63 23.51
N LYS A 41 9.57 12.25 22.28
CA LYS A 41 9.09 12.91 21.07
C LYS A 41 7.57 12.67 20.97
N ARG A 42 6.77 13.69 21.30
CA ARG A 42 5.30 13.59 21.38
C ARG A 42 4.58 14.61 20.52
N TRP A 43 5.27 15.42 19.73
CA TRP A 43 4.60 16.36 18.84
C TRP A 43 4.39 15.73 17.48
N ALA A 44 3.19 15.79 16.93
CA ALA A 44 2.89 15.31 15.60
C ALA A 44 2.19 16.41 14.80
N VAL A 45 2.28 16.31 13.47
CA VAL A 45 1.52 17.17 12.57
C VAL A 45 0.27 16.41 12.16
N ASN A 46 -0.91 16.96 12.43
CA ASN A 46 -2.15 16.49 11.84
C ASN A 46 -2.38 17.24 10.54
N LEU A 47 -2.47 16.52 9.41
CA LEU A 47 -2.63 17.14 8.09
C LEU A 47 -4.09 17.35 7.72
N THR A 48 -4.92 16.34 7.97
CA THR A 48 -6.35 16.38 7.68
C THR A 48 -7.08 15.27 8.45
N SER A 49 -8.41 15.23 8.37
CA SER A 49 -9.27 14.19 8.94
C SER A 49 -10.23 13.68 7.88
N TYR A 50 -10.20 12.38 7.61
CA TYR A 50 -11.09 11.73 6.66
C TYR A 50 -12.28 11.10 7.39
N LEU A 51 -13.38 10.94 6.67
CA LEU A 51 -14.54 10.18 7.14
C LEU A 51 -14.47 8.71 6.75
N VAL A 52 -13.69 8.41 5.72
CA VAL A 52 -13.45 7.08 5.19
C VAL A 52 -12.01 6.69 5.53
N SER A 53 -11.81 5.51 6.11
CA SER A 53 -10.49 5.02 6.51
C SER A 53 -9.55 4.87 5.32
N GLU A 54 -10.07 4.34 4.21
CA GLU A 54 -9.32 4.07 2.99
C GLU A 54 -8.59 5.29 2.45
N GLU A 55 -9.28 6.43 2.31
CA GLU A 55 -8.69 7.71 1.88
C GLU A 55 -7.54 8.13 2.81
N ALA A 56 -7.70 7.95 4.13
CA ALA A 56 -6.67 8.28 5.10
C ALA A 56 -5.43 7.39 4.95
N TYR A 57 -5.64 6.08 4.76
CA TYR A 57 -4.56 5.12 4.61
C TYR A 57 -3.85 5.22 3.26
N HIS A 58 -4.58 5.50 2.18
CA HIS A 58 -4.02 5.82 0.87
C HIS A 58 -3.07 7.03 0.95
N GLU A 59 -3.52 8.13 1.53
CA GLU A 59 -2.70 9.34 1.68
C GLU A 59 -1.53 9.16 2.66
N ALA A 60 -1.71 8.35 3.70
CA ALA A 60 -0.59 7.93 4.55
C ALA A 60 0.47 7.15 3.75
N GLY A 61 0.04 6.30 2.81
CA GLY A 61 0.91 5.58 1.88
C GLY A 61 1.73 6.53 0.99
N ASN A 62 1.08 7.52 0.39
CA ASN A 62 1.74 8.54 -0.44
C ASN A 62 2.80 9.33 0.33
N LEU A 63 2.48 9.74 1.55
CA LEU A 63 3.44 10.44 2.42
C LEU A 63 4.61 9.54 2.84
N LYS A 64 4.35 8.26 3.15
CA LYS A 64 5.41 7.28 3.43
C LYS A 64 6.33 7.06 2.24
N ALA A 65 5.78 6.94 1.03
CA ALA A 65 6.54 6.83 -0.20
C ALA A 65 7.43 8.07 -0.46
N ALA A 66 6.96 9.25 -0.05
CA ALA A 66 7.74 10.49 -0.04
C ALA A 66 8.74 10.62 1.13
N GLY A 67 8.87 9.59 1.96
CA GLY A 67 9.85 9.51 3.06
C GLY A 67 9.38 10.12 4.38
N TYR A 68 8.10 10.47 4.52
CA TYR A 68 7.54 10.96 5.77
C TYR A 68 7.12 9.79 6.68
N ASN A 69 7.32 9.93 8.00
CA ASN A 69 6.75 9.01 8.97
C ASN A 69 5.24 9.29 9.17
N ALA A 70 4.41 8.92 8.18
CA ALA A 70 2.97 9.14 8.23
C ALA A 70 2.21 7.96 8.86
N TYR A 71 1.13 8.25 9.57
CA TYR A 71 0.26 7.26 10.19
C TYR A 71 -1.18 7.79 10.31
N VAL A 72 -2.13 6.88 10.49
CA VAL A 72 -3.55 7.22 10.68
C VAL A 72 -3.92 6.92 12.13
N THR A 73 -4.64 7.84 12.76
CA THR A 73 -5.22 7.64 14.09
C THR A 73 -6.72 7.89 14.08
N GLU A 74 -7.44 7.10 14.85
CA GLU A 74 -8.89 7.12 14.92
C GLU A 74 -9.38 8.02 16.05
N VAL A 75 -10.43 8.79 15.78
CA VAL A 75 -11.03 9.68 16.77
C VAL A 75 -12.50 9.91 16.51
N THR A 76 -13.29 9.82 17.58
CA THR A 76 -14.68 10.24 17.54
C THR A 76 -14.80 11.72 17.91
N VAL A 77 -15.29 12.55 16.99
CA VAL A 77 -15.58 13.98 17.22
C VAL A 77 -17.08 14.18 17.09
N ARG A 78 -17.74 14.61 18.18
CA ARG A 78 -19.20 14.85 18.21
C ARG A 78 -20.02 13.64 17.74
N GLY A 79 -19.64 12.45 18.18
CA GLY A 79 -20.34 11.19 17.83
C GLY A 79 -20.06 10.68 16.41
N LYS A 80 -19.19 11.34 15.64
CA LYS A 80 -18.78 10.89 14.31
C LYS A 80 -17.33 10.41 14.34
N GLN A 81 -17.06 9.25 13.75
CA GLN A 81 -15.71 8.72 13.61
C GLN A 81 -14.95 9.47 12.52
N TYR A 82 -13.67 9.77 12.78
CA TYR A 82 -12.73 10.37 11.84
C TYR A 82 -11.40 9.63 11.86
N TYR A 83 -10.76 9.57 10.70
CA TYR A 83 -9.44 9.00 10.49
C TYR A 83 -8.46 10.15 10.24
N ARG A 84 -7.67 10.48 11.25
CA ARG A 84 -6.71 11.59 11.22
C ARG A 84 -5.39 11.14 10.62
N LEU A 85 -5.04 11.73 9.49
CA LEU A 85 -3.73 11.56 8.88
C LEU A 85 -2.70 12.44 9.60
N ARG A 86 -1.70 11.80 10.20
CA ARG A 86 -0.64 12.46 10.97
C ARG A 86 0.74 12.14 10.42
N VAL A 87 1.70 13.01 10.71
CA VAL A 87 3.11 12.84 10.37
C VAL A 87 4.00 13.09 11.58
N GLY A 88 4.89 12.13 11.82
CA GLY A 88 6.06 12.23 12.67
C GLY A 88 5.79 12.21 14.18
N PHE A 89 6.91 12.18 14.90
CA PHE A 89 7.00 12.41 16.33
C PHE A 89 8.21 13.30 16.56
N PHE A 90 7.98 14.58 16.78
CA PHE A 90 9.00 15.62 16.94
C PHE A 90 9.25 15.88 18.43
N ALA A 91 10.47 16.31 18.74
CA ALA A 91 10.86 16.61 20.12
C ALA A 91 10.15 17.88 20.61
N THR A 92 9.94 18.84 19.71
CA THR A 92 9.32 20.13 20.06
C THR A 92 8.14 20.48 19.15
N LYS A 93 7.21 21.28 19.68
CA LYS A 93 6.09 21.87 18.91
C LYS A 93 6.61 22.70 17.73
N LYS A 94 7.77 23.35 17.90
CA LYS A 94 8.39 24.20 16.89
C LYS A 94 8.89 23.39 15.69
N GLU A 95 9.53 22.24 15.94
CA GLU A 95 9.94 21.30 14.89
C GLU A 95 8.74 20.77 14.12
N ALA A 96 7.69 20.32 14.84
CA ALA A 96 6.45 19.89 14.22
C ALA A 96 5.82 20.97 13.34
N ALA A 97 5.76 22.23 13.82
CA ALA A 97 5.22 23.35 13.05
C ALA A 97 6.04 23.65 11.79
N ALA A 98 7.37 23.56 11.87
CA ALA A 98 8.24 23.72 10.71
C ALA A 98 7.99 22.63 9.67
N GLN A 99 7.83 21.37 10.12
CA GLN A 99 7.53 20.26 9.23
C GLN A 99 6.13 20.39 8.62
N ALA A 100 5.13 20.84 9.38
CA ALA A 100 3.79 21.10 8.88
C ALA A 100 3.80 22.07 7.69
N ALA A 101 4.56 23.17 7.80
CA ALA A 101 4.68 24.16 6.72
C ALA A 101 5.32 23.58 5.45
N LEU A 102 6.29 22.67 5.60
CA LEU A 102 6.91 21.98 4.46
C LEU A 102 5.92 21.03 3.77
N ILE A 103 5.23 20.19 4.55
CA ILE A 103 4.25 19.23 4.02
C ILE A 103 3.08 19.96 3.37
N THR A 104 2.52 20.98 4.00
CA THR A 104 1.44 21.80 3.42
C THR A 104 1.84 22.41 2.07
N LYS A 105 3.09 22.85 1.94
CA LYS A 105 3.58 23.39 0.68
C LYS A 105 3.72 22.32 -0.41
N GLU A 106 4.23 21.14 -0.05
CA GLU A 106 4.51 20.06 -0.99
C GLU A 106 3.24 19.31 -1.43
N PHE A 107 2.34 19.03 -0.48
CA PHE A 107 1.12 18.24 -0.68
C PHE A 107 -0.15 19.10 -0.78
N LYS A 108 -0.02 20.44 -0.73
CA LYS A 108 -1.14 21.40 -0.84
C LYS A 108 -2.27 21.14 0.18
N THR A 109 -1.92 20.74 1.41
CA THR A 109 -2.90 20.50 2.47
C THR A 109 -3.24 21.81 3.20
N GLU A 110 -4.52 22.19 3.25
CA GLU A 110 -4.91 23.52 3.73
C GLU A 110 -5.02 23.64 5.27
N ASP A 111 -5.19 22.51 5.98
CA ASP A 111 -5.53 22.49 7.40
C ASP A 111 -4.52 21.72 8.26
N ALA A 112 -3.21 21.91 8.06
CA ALA A 112 -2.23 21.26 8.93
C ALA A 112 -2.14 21.94 10.31
N TRP A 113 -2.31 21.18 11.40
CA TRP A 113 -2.10 21.68 12.77
C TRP A 113 -1.25 20.74 13.62
N VAL A 114 -0.54 21.33 14.59
CA VAL A 114 0.34 20.56 15.49
C VAL A 114 -0.43 20.07 16.70
N VAL A 115 -0.28 18.78 17.00
CA VAL A 115 -0.88 18.12 18.17
C VAL A 115 0.18 17.50 19.06
N LYS A 116 -0.13 17.35 20.34
CA LYS A 116 0.66 16.55 21.26
C LYS A 116 0.04 15.14 21.31
N ALA A 117 0.70 14.18 20.67
CA ALA A 117 0.32 12.78 20.69
C ALA A 117 0.38 12.20 22.10
N SER A 118 -0.49 11.23 22.38
CA SER A 118 -0.41 10.48 23.64
C SER A 118 0.85 9.61 23.67
N GLU A 119 1.25 9.17 24.85
CA GLU A 119 2.40 8.27 24.99
C GLU A 119 2.15 6.91 24.32
N ALA A 120 0.94 6.36 24.47
CA ALA A 120 0.53 5.13 23.81
C ALA A 120 0.54 5.27 22.28
N GLU A 121 0.00 6.38 21.75
CA GLU A 121 0.02 6.69 20.32
C GLU A 121 1.46 6.76 19.79
N ALA A 122 2.33 7.52 20.46
CA ALA A 122 3.75 7.62 20.08
C ALA A 122 4.45 6.27 20.12
N ALA A 123 4.22 5.45 21.15
CA ALA A 123 4.81 4.12 21.25
C ALA A 123 4.34 3.19 20.11
N SER A 124 3.06 3.22 19.76
CA SER A 124 2.48 2.36 18.71
C SER A 124 2.95 2.68 17.29
N HIS A 125 3.37 3.93 17.04
CA HIS A 125 3.71 4.40 15.69
C HIS A 125 5.16 4.87 15.52
N ALA A 126 5.99 4.83 16.57
CA ALA A 126 7.41 5.23 16.50
C ALA A 126 8.33 4.19 15.82
N ILE A 127 7.85 2.98 15.52
CA ILE A 127 8.70 1.83 15.16
C ILE A 127 9.39 1.94 13.77
N GLY A 128 9.10 2.99 12.97
CA GLY A 128 9.71 3.20 11.64
C GLY A 128 10.90 4.17 11.55
N THR A 129 11.38 4.77 12.65
CA THR A 129 12.31 5.94 12.61
C THR A 129 13.77 5.63 12.31
N ALA A 130 14.07 4.82 11.28
CA ALA A 130 15.44 4.48 10.90
C ALA A 130 15.82 4.91 9.47
N LYS A 131 15.53 6.17 9.08
CA LYS A 131 16.44 6.96 8.22
C LYS A 131 16.06 8.44 8.14
N SER A 132 17.01 9.29 8.56
CA SER A 132 17.20 10.69 8.13
C SER A 132 16.19 11.76 8.60
N GLU A 133 16.22 12.12 9.89
CA GLU A 133 15.62 13.36 10.39
C GLU A 133 16.62 14.56 10.40
N ALA A 134 17.84 14.44 9.85
CA ALA A 134 18.89 15.45 10.06
C ALA A 134 19.68 15.95 8.82
N THR A 135 19.34 15.59 7.58
CA THR A 135 20.20 15.97 6.43
C THR A 135 19.50 16.31 5.11
N ARG A 136 18.34 16.99 5.14
CA ARG A 136 17.98 17.88 4.02
C ARG A 136 18.46 19.30 4.36
N PRO A 137 19.41 19.88 3.62
CA PRO A 137 19.77 21.28 3.81
C PRO A 137 18.53 22.15 3.57
N ALA A 138 18.31 23.11 4.46
CA ALA A 138 17.24 24.09 4.34
C ALA A 138 17.30 24.75 2.94
N PRO A 139 16.19 24.86 2.19
CA PRO A 139 16.18 25.55 0.91
C PRO A 139 16.59 27.01 1.14
N ALA A 140 17.62 27.47 0.42
CA ALA A 140 18.01 28.88 0.43
C ALA A 140 16.84 29.74 -0.08
N ILE A 141 16.38 30.67 0.75
CA ILE A 141 15.32 31.63 0.41
C ILE A 141 15.89 32.65 -0.60
N PRO A 142 15.36 32.74 -1.84
CA PRO A 142 15.78 33.79 -2.77
C PRO A 142 15.19 35.13 -2.31
N LYS A 143 16.05 36.11 -2.06
CA LYS A 143 15.66 37.51 -1.85
C LYS A 143 15.41 38.18 -3.21
N THR A 144 14.28 37.94 -3.84
CA THR A 144 13.57 38.90 -4.73
C THR A 144 12.31 38.25 -5.32
N PRO A 145 11.14 38.94 -5.31
CA PRO A 145 9.93 38.42 -5.93
C PRO A 145 9.95 38.67 -7.45
N PRO A 146 9.57 37.69 -8.29
CA PRO A 146 9.25 37.96 -9.69
C PRO A 146 7.87 38.63 -9.79
N LYS A 147 7.81 39.65 -10.64
CA LYS A 147 6.58 40.38 -11.00
C LYS A 147 5.69 39.44 -11.82
N SER A 148 4.53 39.07 -11.28
CA SER A 148 3.54 38.24 -12.01
C SER A 148 2.94 39.00 -13.20
N PRO A 149 2.72 38.35 -14.34
CA PRO A 149 1.87 38.87 -15.40
C PRO A 149 0.38 38.66 -15.04
N ALA A 150 -0.45 39.63 -15.43
CA ALA A 150 -1.89 39.60 -15.20
C ALA A 150 -2.56 38.45 -15.98
N LEU A 151 -3.42 37.68 -15.30
CA LEU A 151 -4.31 36.71 -15.93
C LEU A 151 -5.53 37.40 -16.57
N PRO A 152 -6.09 36.85 -17.67
CA PRO A 152 -7.33 37.32 -18.26
C PRO A 152 -8.53 37.05 -17.36
N GLN A 153 -9.51 37.95 -17.37
CA GLN A 153 -10.79 37.79 -16.69
C GLN A 153 -11.60 36.67 -17.34
N GLU A 154 -11.97 35.68 -16.52
CA GLU A 154 -12.83 34.56 -16.89
C GLU A 154 -14.30 34.98 -16.80
N THR A 155 -15.01 34.84 -17.90
CA THR A 155 -16.46 35.09 -18.02
C THR A 155 -17.25 34.03 -17.25
N ALA A 156 -18.15 34.50 -16.39
CA ALA A 156 -19.08 33.69 -15.62
C ALA A 156 -20.01 32.86 -16.53
N ILE A 157 -20.05 31.55 -16.31
CA ILE A 157 -21.10 30.65 -16.80
C ILE A 157 -21.95 30.24 -15.58
N SER A 158 -23.27 30.35 -15.73
CA SER A 158 -24.28 30.07 -14.70
C SER A 158 -24.33 28.59 -14.31
N PRO A 159 -24.78 28.27 -13.08
CA PRO A 159 -24.89 26.89 -12.60
C PRO A 159 -26.13 26.23 -13.18
N ASP A 160 -25.94 25.11 -13.87
CA ASP A 160 -27.03 24.23 -14.27
C ASP A 160 -27.08 23.00 -13.35
N LYS A 161 -28.31 22.68 -12.96
CA LYS A 161 -28.84 21.54 -12.21
C LYS A 161 -27.88 20.48 -11.65
N GLU A 162 -27.92 20.41 -10.32
CA GLU A 162 -27.59 19.27 -9.48
C GLU A 162 -28.35 18.01 -9.94
N GLN A 163 -27.61 17.02 -10.47
CA GLN A 163 -28.10 15.68 -10.79
C GLN A 163 -27.89 14.78 -9.56
N PRO A 164 -28.88 13.97 -9.13
CA PRO A 164 -28.76 13.18 -7.91
C PRO A 164 -27.68 12.10 -8.02
N ALA A 165 -26.96 11.86 -6.93
CA ALA A 165 -26.07 10.72 -6.77
C ALA A 165 -26.84 9.41 -7.01
N GLU A 166 -26.54 8.75 -8.12
CA GLU A 166 -27.14 7.49 -8.51
C GLU A 166 -26.51 6.37 -7.67
N THR A 167 -27.29 5.79 -6.76
CA THR A 167 -26.92 4.55 -6.07
C THR A 167 -26.89 3.44 -7.12
N LEU A 168 -25.69 3.06 -7.55
CA LEU A 168 -25.47 1.94 -8.46
C LEU A 168 -25.88 0.64 -7.76
N GLU A 169 -27.12 0.21 -8.00
CA GLU A 169 -27.58 -1.13 -7.67
C GLU A 169 -26.75 -2.12 -8.51
N GLN A 170 -25.78 -2.78 -7.85
CA GLN A 170 -24.93 -3.82 -8.44
C GLN A 170 -25.81 -5.00 -8.88
N LYS A 171 -26.32 -4.95 -10.11
CA LYS A 171 -26.87 -6.14 -10.77
C LYS A 171 -25.70 -6.96 -11.29
N GLU A 172 -25.46 -8.09 -10.64
CA GLU A 172 -24.59 -9.13 -11.16
C GLU A 172 -24.97 -9.45 -12.62
N PRO A 173 -24.02 -9.51 -13.55
CA PRO A 173 -24.31 -9.99 -14.89
C PRO A 173 -24.54 -11.51 -14.80
N VAL A 174 -25.81 -11.92 -14.68
CA VAL A 174 -26.24 -13.31 -14.87
C VAL A 174 -26.15 -13.66 -16.35
N THR A 175 -24.93 -13.78 -16.86
CA THR A 175 -24.70 -14.39 -18.17
C THR A 175 -24.51 -15.87 -17.92
N GLU A 176 -25.59 -16.64 -18.07
CA GLU A 176 -25.59 -18.09 -17.97
C GLU A 176 -24.83 -18.70 -19.17
N THR A 177 -23.50 -18.58 -19.16
CA THR A 177 -22.63 -19.33 -20.06
C THR A 177 -22.63 -20.77 -19.59
N LYS A 178 -22.94 -21.70 -20.51
CA LYS A 178 -22.83 -23.15 -20.32
C LYS A 178 -21.53 -23.49 -19.57
N PRO A 179 -21.57 -24.36 -18.55
CA PRO A 179 -20.39 -24.67 -17.76
C PRO A 179 -19.32 -25.25 -18.69
N VAL A 180 -18.23 -24.50 -18.85
CA VAL A 180 -16.95 -25.10 -19.22
C VAL A 180 -16.71 -26.12 -18.12
N THR A 181 -16.62 -27.40 -18.49
CA THR A 181 -16.28 -28.50 -17.59
C THR A 181 -14.85 -28.28 -17.10
N THR A 182 -14.67 -27.36 -16.16
CA THR A 182 -13.46 -27.24 -15.34
C THR A 182 -13.33 -28.58 -14.65
N ALA A 183 -12.23 -29.27 -14.90
CA ALA A 183 -11.90 -30.52 -14.25
C ALA A 183 -12.23 -30.39 -12.77
N GLN A 184 -13.13 -31.23 -12.28
CA GLN A 184 -13.59 -31.25 -10.90
C GLN A 184 -12.36 -31.50 -10.02
N GLU A 185 -11.75 -30.40 -9.59
CA GLU A 185 -10.52 -30.39 -8.82
C GLU A 185 -10.81 -31.19 -7.56
N SER A 186 -10.17 -32.36 -7.46
CA SER A 186 -10.41 -33.31 -6.38
C SER A 186 -10.29 -32.56 -5.07
N ALA A 187 -11.37 -32.54 -4.29
CA ALA A 187 -11.46 -31.75 -3.08
C ALA A 187 -10.52 -32.35 -2.03
N THR A 188 -9.25 -31.94 -2.05
CA THR A 188 -8.30 -32.22 -0.98
C THR A 188 -8.89 -31.66 0.31
N GLU A 189 -9.07 -32.53 1.30
CA GLU A 189 -9.58 -32.17 2.61
C GLU A 189 -8.66 -31.14 3.28
N ILE A 190 -9.21 -30.00 3.67
CA ILE A 190 -8.47 -28.92 4.34
C ILE A 190 -8.25 -29.32 5.80
N LYS A 191 -7.00 -29.60 6.17
CA LYS A 191 -6.64 -29.92 7.56
C LYS A 191 -6.71 -28.68 8.43
N PRO A 192 -7.36 -28.74 9.61
CA PRO A 192 -7.40 -27.59 10.51
C PRO A 192 -6.01 -27.24 11.05
N VAL A 193 -5.63 -25.96 10.97
CA VAL A 193 -4.47 -25.43 11.69
C VAL A 193 -4.74 -25.52 13.18
N SER A 194 -3.80 -26.07 13.94
CA SER A 194 -3.95 -26.30 15.38
C SER A 194 -3.04 -25.39 16.19
N PRO A 195 -3.42 -25.02 17.42
CA PRO A 195 -2.57 -24.24 18.28
C PRO A 195 -1.35 -25.06 18.71
N ASP A 196 -0.22 -24.38 18.86
CA ASP A 196 0.96 -24.91 19.54
C ASP A 196 0.73 -24.99 21.06
N ALA A 197 1.69 -25.60 21.77
CA ALA A 197 1.59 -25.84 23.22
C ALA A 197 1.45 -24.56 24.06
N ASP A 198 1.85 -23.41 23.54
CA ASP A 198 1.73 -22.10 24.18
C ASP A 198 0.45 -21.34 23.79
N GLY A 199 -0.42 -21.95 22.98
CA GLY A 199 -1.65 -21.34 22.47
C GLY A 199 -1.46 -20.44 21.26
N SER A 200 -0.27 -20.34 20.69
CA SER A 200 -0.07 -19.66 19.41
C SER A 200 -0.66 -20.47 18.25
N ILE A 201 -1.28 -19.80 17.28
CA ILE A 201 -1.83 -20.41 16.06
C ILE A 201 -1.09 -19.77 14.89
N HIS A 202 -0.15 -20.53 14.32
CA HIS A 202 0.65 -20.10 13.18
C HIS A 202 -0.05 -20.48 11.88
N ILE A 203 -0.39 -19.50 11.06
CA ILE A 203 -1.12 -19.69 9.80
C ILE A 203 -0.30 -19.12 8.65
N ASN A 204 0.01 -19.96 7.67
CA ASN A 204 0.51 -19.56 6.38
C ASN A 204 -0.61 -19.70 5.35
N ILE A 205 -1.19 -18.57 4.92
CA ILE A 205 -2.40 -18.55 4.08
C ILE A 205 -2.21 -19.39 2.81
N TYR A 206 -1.07 -19.27 2.13
CA TYR A 206 -0.82 -19.97 0.85
C TYR A 206 -0.54 -21.47 1.01
N LYS A 207 -0.24 -21.94 2.22
CA LYS A 207 0.06 -23.35 2.51
C LYS A 207 -1.10 -24.05 3.20
N ASP A 208 -1.71 -23.39 4.17
CA ASP A 208 -2.68 -24.00 5.06
C ASP A 208 -4.12 -23.81 4.58
N PHE A 209 -4.36 -22.82 3.71
CA PHE A 209 -5.69 -22.53 3.17
C PHE A 209 -5.74 -22.91 1.68
N LYS A 210 -6.95 -23.18 1.21
CA LYS A 210 -7.25 -23.49 -0.18
C LYS A 210 -7.70 -22.24 -0.92
N TYR A 211 -7.12 -21.98 -2.09
CA TYR A 211 -7.58 -20.94 -2.99
C TYR A 211 -9.01 -21.24 -3.51
N ILE A 212 -9.86 -20.23 -3.45
CA ILE A 212 -11.23 -20.25 -3.97
C ILE A 212 -11.34 -19.15 -5.02
N ALA A 213 -11.42 -19.54 -6.29
CA ALA A 213 -11.37 -18.60 -7.41
C ALA A 213 -12.56 -17.64 -7.48
N LYS A 214 -13.73 -18.07 -7.00
CA LYS A 214 -14.99 -17.35 -7.11
C LYS A 214 -15.82 -17.49 -5.85
N GLY A 215 -16.51 -16.41 -5.51
CA GLY A 215 -17.51 -16.37 -4.44
C GLY A 215 -17.09 -15.45 -3.31
N TRP A 216 -18.08 -15.06 -2.52
CA TRP A 216 -17.90 -14.12 -1.42
C TRP A 216 -17.42 -14.85 -0.18
N ALA A 217 -16.33 -14.36 0.40
CA ALA A 217 -15.78 -14.89 1.64
C ALA A 217 -16.76 -14.59 2.78
N MET A 218 -17.51 -15.58 3.25
CA MET A 218 -18.38 -15.49 4.44
C MET A 218 -19.24 -14.20 4.49
N GLY A 219 -19.84 -13.81 3.36
CA GLY A 219 -20.70 -12.62 3.29
C GLY A 219 -20.00 -11.28 3.60
N MET A 220 -18.67 -11.21 3.55
CA MET A 220 -17.90 -9.97 3.67
C MET A 220 -18.28 -8.99 2.55
N SER A 221 -18.32 -7.71 2.89
CA SER A 221 -18.37 -6.64 1.91
C SER A 221 -17.05 -6.57 1.15
N VAL A 222 -17.11 -6.08 -0.08
CA VAL A 222 -15.91 -5.82 -0.87
C VAL A 222 -15.61 -4.35 -0.92
N GLY A 223 -14.38 -4.00 -0.54
CA GLY A 223 -13.80 -2.72 -0.92
C GLY A 223 -13.39 -2.76 -2.38
N GLN A 224 -12.89 -1.65 -2.88
CA GLN A 224 -12.30 -1.55 -4.21
C GLN A 224 -10.94 -0.86 -4.10
N THR A 225 -10.03 -1.15 -5.02
CA THR A 225 -8.75 -0.45 -5.17
C THR A 225 -8.72 0.26 -6.51
N ASP A 226 -8.11 1.43 -6.54
CA ASP A 226 -7.78 2.12 -7.79
C ASP A 226 -6.69 1.35 -8.54
N ALA A 227 -6.98 0.95 -9.77
CA ALA A 227 -5.90 0.60 -10.69
C ALA A 227 -5.16 1.88 -11.10
N ALA A 228 -3.86 1.79 -11.33
CA ALA A 228 -3.10 2.96 -11.75
C ALA A 228 -3.18 3.13 -13.27
N GLY A 229 -3.17 4.39 -13.74
CA GLY A 229 -2.97 4.72 -15.16
C GLY A 229 -4.21 5.28 -15.89
N LEU A 230 -4.54 4.66 -17.03
CA LEU A 230 -5.26 5.21 -18.19
C LEU A 230 -4.52 6.35 -18.91
N THR A 231 -3.23 6.15 -19.14
CA THR A 231 -2.34 7.08 -19.87
C THR A 231 -2.16 6.66 -21.32
N THR A 232 -1.70 7.57 -22.20
CA THR A 232 -1.34 7.24 -23.59
C THR A 232 0.09 6.71 -23.73
N VAL A 233 0.79 6.54 -22.61
CA VAL A 233 2.18 6.06 -22.54
C VAL A 233 2.19 4.91 -21.56
N PRO A 234 2.77 3.76 -21.90
CA PRO A 234 2.80 2.61 -21.00
C PRO A 234 3.71 2.89 -19.81
N PHE A 235 3.38 2.28 -18.67
CA PHE A 235 4.20 2.39 -17.45
C PHE A 235 5.55 1.66 -17.65
N GLU A 236 5.51 0.50 -18.28
CA GLU A 236 6.65 -0.31 -18.68
C GLU A 236 6.80 -0.39 -20.20
N VAL A 237 7.98 -0.80 -20.68
CA VAL A 237 8.21 -0.96 -22.12
C VAL A 237 7.84 -2.39 -22.53
N PHE A 238 6.75 -2.55 -23.28
CA PHE A 238 6.36 -3.85 -23.82
C PHE A 238 7.37 -4.38 -24.83
N LYS A 239 7.63 -5.69 -24.75
CA LYS A 239 8.39 -6.46 -25.74
C LYS A 239 7.56 -6.61 -27.02
N HIS A 240 6.30 -6.97 -26.87
CA HIS A 240 5.34 -7.05 -27.97
C HIS A 240 3.96 -6.56 -27.54
N GLU A 241 3.29 -5.89 -28.47
CA GLU A 241 1.93 -5.38 -28.29
C GLU A 241 1.03 -5.98 -29.38
N PRO A 242 -0.25 -6.27 -29.07
CA PRO A 242 -1.20 -6.68 -30.08
C PRO A 242 -1.49 -5.53 -31.04
N ALA A 243 -2.04 -5.85 -32.21
CA ALA A 243 -2.56 -4.84 -33.12
C ALA A 243 -3.86 -4.26 -32.54
N TYR A 244 -3.76 -3.07 -31.92
CA TYR A 244 -4.91 -2.37 -31.38
C TYR A 244 -5.87 -1.88 -32.47
N ALA A 245 -7.17 -1.85 -32.14
CA ALA A 245 -8.21 -1.31 -32.98
C ALA A 245 -8.35 0.22 -32.85
N SER A 246 -8.03 0.78 -31.68
CA SER A 246 -8.01 2.23 -31.45
C SER A 246 -6.71 2.86 -31.93
N ALA A 247 -6.75 4.16 -32.21
CA ALA A 247 -5.54 4.92 -32.51
C ALA A 247 -4.80 5.37 -31.25
N LYS A 248 -5.46 5.27 -30.09
CA LYS A 248 -4.98 5.77 -28.79
C LYS A 248 -5.37 4.80 -27.68
N PRO A 249 -4.75 3.60 -27.62
CA PRO A 249 -4.94 2.71 -26.48
C PRO A 249 -4.55 3.43 -25.19
N LEU A 250 -5.19 3.05 -24.09
CA LEU A 250 -4.91 3.58 -22.76
C LEU A 250 -4.25 2.50 -21.91
N TYR A 251 -3.15 2.86 -21.26
CA TYR A 251 -2.31 1.96 -20.52
C TYR A 251 -2.53 2.13 -19.02
N GLY A 252 -2.47 1.04 -18.27
CA GLY A 252 -2.50 1.04 -16.81
C GLY A 252 -1.83 -0.22 -16.26
N TYR A 253 -1.87 -0.37 -14.94
CA TYR A 253 -1.33 -1.56 -14.27
C TYR A 253 -2.08 -1.88 -12.97
N PHE A 254 -2.03 -3.16 -12.60
CA PHE A 254 -2.37 -3.64 -11.26
C PHE A 254 -1.08 -3.77 -10.45
N LYS A 255 -1.11 -3.37 -9.19
CA LYS A 255 0.00 -3.66 -8.28
C LYS A 255 -0.32 -4.94 -7.51
N LEU A 256 0.31 -6.05 -7.88
CA LEU A 256 0.04 -7.38 -7.33
C LEU A 256 1.34 -8.07 -6.90
N GLY A 257 1.32 -8.69 -5.72
CA GLY A 257 2.46 -9.36 -5.13
C GLY A 257 3.50 -8.39 -4.54
N ASN A 258 4.62 -8.96 -4.12
CA ASN A 258 5.76 -8.26 -3.52
C ASN A 258 7.09 -8.58 -4.22
N SER A 259 7.01 -9.14 -5.44
CA SER A 259 8.13 -9.32 -6.36
C SER A 259 8.76 -7.98 -6.77
N ASN A 260 10.01 -8.02 -7.27
CA ASN A 260 10.67 -6.86 -7.88
C ASN A 260 9.90 -6.32 -9.10
N ASP A 261 9.12 -7.19 -9.72
CA ASP A 261 8.21 -6.92 -10.81
C ASP A 261 6.79 -7.32 -10.36
N SER A 262 6.09 -6.34 -9.78
CA SER A 262 4.75 -6.49 -9.20
C SER A 262 3.70 -5.64 -9.94
N MET A 263 4.06 -5.12 -11.11
CA MET A 263 3.23 -4.20 -11.88
C MET A 263 2.64 -4.92 -13.09
N VAL A 264 1.51 -5.58 -12.87
CA VAL A 264 0.83 -6.33 -13.93
C VAL A 264 0.15 -5.37 -14.90
N SER A 265 0.79 -5.17 -16.04
CA SER A 265 0.39 -4.19 -17.04
C SER A 265 -0.91 -4.58 -17.77
N PHE A 266 -1.74 -3.59 -18.10
CA PHE A 266 -2.93 -3.77 -18.93
C PHE A 266 -3.12 -2.64 -19.94
N VAL A 267 -3.85 -2.95 -21.01
CA VAL A 267 -4.18 -2.01 -22.08
C VAL A 267 -5.66 -2.04 -22.38
N VAL A 268 -6.26 -0.86 -22.38
CA VAL A 268 -7.64 -0.63 -22.76
C VAL A 268 -7.67 -0.13 -24.19
N ASP A 269 -8.38 -0.86 -25.04
CA ASP A 269 -8.52 -0.60 -26.47
C ASP A 269 -9.98 -0.30 -26.85
N ASN A 270 -10.22 0.08 -28.11
CA ASN A 270 -11.52 0.53 -28.62
C ASN A 270 -12.12 1.70 -27.82
N VAL A 271 -11.28 2.60 -27.32
CA VAL A 271 -11.71 3.69 -26.41
C VAL A 271 -12.62 4.72 -27.08
N GLU A 272 -12.65 4.76 -28.41
CA GLU A 272 -13.57 5.59 -29.21
C GLU A 272 -14.98 4.97 -29.34
N LYS A 273 -15.18 3.73 -28.89
CA LYS A 273 -16.48 3.03 -28.91
C LYS A 273 -17.11 3.01 -27.52
N PRO A 274 -18.44 2.77 -27.41
CA PRO A 274 -19.10 2.62 -26.11
C PRO A 274 -18.71 1.35 -25.32
N GLN A 275 -18.07 0.38 -25.98
CA GLN A 275 -17.71 -0.90 -25.39
C GLN A 275 -16.19 -1.07 -25.57
N TRP A 276 -15.46 -0.86 -24.48
CA TRP A 276 -14.01 -0.98 -24.48
C TRP A 276 -13.60 -2.45 -24.36
N GLU A 277 -12.36 -2.74 -24.73
CA GLU A 277 -11.78 -4.08 -24.62
C GLU A 277 -10.48 -4.00 -23.80
N LEU A 278 -10.13 -5.09 -23.13
CA LEU A 278 -9.00 -5.13 -22.21
C LEU A 278 -8.01 -6.22 -22.60
N TYR A 279 -6.75 -5.85 -22.79
CA TYR A 279 -5.61 -6.75 -22.83
C TYR A 279 -4.90 -6.68 -21.48
N VAL A 280 -4.44 -7.81 -20.96
CA VAL A 280 -3.73 -7.87 -19.68
C VAL A 280 -2.55 -8.80 -19.84
N ASP A 281 -1.39 -8.37 -19.35
CA ASP A 281 -0.16 -9.14 -19.29
C ASP A 281 -0.25 -10.15 -18.13
N LYS A 282 -0.89 -11.29 -18.34
CA LYS A 282 -1.31 -12.18 -17.24
C LYS A 282 -0.15 -12.90 -16.59
N ASN A 283 0.92 -13.14 -17.36
CA ASN A 283 2.12 -13.82 -16.89
C ASN A 283 3.23 -12.83 -16.44
N ASN A 284 2.99 -11.52 -16.62
CA ASN A 284 3.86 -10.41 -16.26
C ASN A 284 5.24 -10.53 -16.94
N ASN A 285 5.25 -10.68 -18.27
CA ASN A 285 6.46 -10.84 -19.08
C ASN A 285 6.63 -9.74 -20.15
N GLU A 286 5.84 -8.68 -20.06
CA GLU A 286 5.76 -7.55 -20.99
C GLU A 286 5.45 -7.94 -22.45
N ASP A 287 4.79 -9.07 -22.68
CA ASP A 287 4.34 -9.55 -23.99
C ASP A 287 2.82 -9.84 -23.99
N LEU A 288 2.04 -8.80 -24.26
CA LEU A 288 0.59 -8.88 -24.33
C LEU A 288 0.05 -9.81 -25.45
N THR A 289 0.91 -10.31 -26.33
CA THR A 289 0.50 -11.14 -27.47
C THR A 289 0.39 -12.62 -27.10
N ASP A 290 0.95 -13.05 -25.96
CA ASP A 290 0.91 -14.44 -25.49
C ASP A 290 -0.19 -14.73 -24.43
N ASP A 291 -0.87 -13.71 -23.90
CA ASP A 291 -1.92 -13.81 -22.89
C ASP A 291 -3.33 -14.10 -23.42
N GLY A 292 -3.45 -14.26 -24.73
CA GLY A 292 -4.70 -14.53 -25.44
C GLY A 292 -5.41 -13.28 -25.97
N PRO A 293 -6.67 -13.42 -26.41
CA PRO A 293 -7.40 -12.33 -27.04
C PRO A 293 -7.88 -11.29 -26.02
N ALA A 294 -8.27 -10.12 -26.52
CA ALA A 294 -8.88 -9.06 -25.72
C ALA A 294 -10.10 -9.57 -24.94
N ILE A 295 -10.13 -9.27 -23.65
CA ILE A 295 -11.27 -9.49 -22.76
C ILE A 295 -12.34 -8.47 -23.12
N LYS A 296 -13.53 -8.97 -23.49
CA LYS A 296 -14.68 -8.12 -23.81
C LYS A 296 -15.32 -7.60 -22.53
N ASN A 297 -15.97 -6.43 -22.63
CA ASN A 297 -16.79 -5.89 -21.56
C ASN A 297 -17.93 -6.88 -21.20
N GLN A 298 -18.05 -7.20 -19.92
CA GLN A 298 -19.02 -8.10 -19.31
C GLN A 298 -20.05 -7.32 -18.45
N GLY A 299 -19.89 -6.00 -18.29
CA GLY A 299 -20.79 -5.15 -17.51
C GLY A 299 -21.41 -4.02 -18.33
N THR A 300 -22.03 -3.07 -17.62
CA THR A 300 -22.75 -1.93 -18.20
C THR A 300 -21.91 -0.64 -18.26
N LEU A 301 -20.74 -0.64 -17.62
CA LEU A 301 -19.79 0.48 -17.63
C LEU A 301 -18.97 0.51 -18.94
N LYS A 302 -18.05 1.47 -19.08
CA LYS A 302 -17.17 1.58 -20.26
C LYS A 302 -16.37 0.30 -20.48
N MET A 303 -15.86 -0.24 -19.38
CA MET A 303 -15.21 -1.54 -19.27
C MET A 303 -15.57 -2.13 -17.92
N ALA A 304 -15.94 -3.40 -17.87
CA ALA A 304 -16.03 -4.19 -16.66
C ALA A 304 -15.85 -5.67 -17.01
N ALA A 305 -14.92 -6.38 -16.38
CA ALA A 305 -14.72 -7.81 -16.65
C ALA A 305 -13.99 -8.51 -15.50
N THR A 306 -14.22 -9.82 -15.40
CA THR A 306 -13.36 -10.70 -14.60
C THR A 306 -11.99 -10.86 -15.28
N VAL A 307 -10.93 -10.69 -14.49
CA VAL A 307 -9.54 -10.93 -14.88
C VAL A 307 -8.94 -11.96 -13.94
N THR A 308 -8.23 -12.95 -14.49
CA THR A 308 -7.47 -13.95 -13.73
C THR A 308 -5.99 -13.79 -14.05
N LEU A 309 -5.18 -13.70 -13.00
CA LEU A 309 -3.75 -13.39 -13.03
C LEU A 309 -2.98 -14.36 -12.13
N GLU A 310 -1.66 -14.35 -12.25
CA GLU A 310 -0.77 -14.98 -11.28
C GLU A 310 0.07 -13.90 -10.59
N ALA A 311 -0.16 -13.66 -9.30
CA ALA A 311 0.62 -12.74 -8.50
C ALA A 311 1.90 -13.43 -8.00
N ASP A 312 3.05 -12.76 -8.18
CA ASP A 312 4.33 -13.22 -7.64
C ASP A 312 4.49 -12.82 -6.18
N VAL A 313 4.46 -13.84 -5.32
CA VAL A 313 4.52 -13.70 -3.87
C VAL A 313 5.83 -14.29 -3.35
N ILE A 314 6.68 -13.43 -2.79
CA ILE A 314 7.93 -13.75 -2.13
C ILE A 314 7.65 -13.98 -0.65
N MET A 315 7.76 -15.21 -0.19
CA MET A 315 7.52 -15.60 1.20
C MET A 315 8.70 -15.20 2.12
N PRO A 316 8.55 -15.24 3.47
CA PRO A 316 9.62 -14.89 4.41
C PRO A 316 10.91 -15.72 4.29
N ASP A 317 10.83 -16.93 3.74
CA ASP A 317 11.97 -17.79 3.44
C ASP A 317 12.64 -17.46 2.09
N ASN A 318 12.21 -16.38 1.42
CA ASN A 318 12.56 -15.96 0.06
C ASN A 318 12.13 -16.93 -1.04
N GLU A 319 11.20 -17.86 -0.76
CA GLU A 319 10.57 -18.65 -1.80
C GLU A 319 9.63 -17.77 -2.62
N SER A 320 9.82 -17.70 -3.93
CA SER A 320 8.87 -17.07 -4.85
C SER A 320 7.78 -18.07 -5.26
N ARG A 321 6.52 -17.64 -5.18
CA ARG A 321 5.34 -18.42 -5.55
C ARG A 321 4.46 -17.63 -6.51
N LYS A 322 4.11 -18.26 -7.63
CA LYS A 322 3.03 -17.79 -8.51
C LYS A 322 1.70 -18.20 -7.86
N THR A 323 0.90 -17.22 -7.48
CA THR A 323 -0.37 -17.44 -6.77
C THR A 323 -1.53 -17.00 -7.66
N PRO A 324 -2.55 -17.85 -7.88
CA PRO A 324 -3.68 -17.46 -8.68
C PRO A 324 -4.44 -16.33 -7.99
N TYR A 325 -4.85 -15.33 -8.76
CA TYR A 325 -5.57 -14.18 -8.26
C TYR A 325 -6.66 -13.78 -9.24
N GLN A 326 -7.90 -13.62 -8.76
CA GLN A 326 -9.03 -13.24 -9.59
C GLN A 326 -9.63 -11.93 -9.11
N LEU A 327 -9.82 -11.00 -10.04
CA LEU A 327 -10.37 -9.69 -9.77
C LEU A 327 -11.54 -9.37 -10.71
N TRP A 328 -12.42 -8.49 -10.24
CA TRP A 328 -13.38 -7.78 -11.06
C TRP A 328 -12.83 -6.39 -11.35
N PHE A 329 -12.40 -6.17 -12.59
CA PHE A 329 -11.92 -4.88 -13.07
C PHE A 329 -13.07 -4.08 -13.67
N PHE A 330 -13.10 -2.77 -13.47
CA PHE A 330 -14.05 -1.88 -14.13
C PHE A 330 -13.54 -0.44 -14.25
N ILE A 331 -14.11 0.31 -15.20
CA ILE A 331 -13.80 1.73 -15.43
C ILE A 331 -15.09 2.54 -15.34
N ASN A 332 -15.16 3.46 -14.39
CA ASN A 332 -16.30 4.36 -14.18
C ASN A 332 -15.89 5.82 -14.46
N ALA A 333 -16.63 6.79 -13.90
CA ALA A 333 -16.32 8.22 -14.06
C ALA A 333 -15.08 8.69 -13.27
N SER A 334 -14.74 8.00 -12.17
CA SER A 334 -13.61 8.31 -11.30
C SER A 334 -12.30 7.70 -11.77
N GLY A 335 -12.35 6.58 -12.51
CA GLY A 335 -11.15 5.95 -13.05
C GLY A 335 -11.29 4.45 -13.21
N PRO A 336 -10.16 3.74 -13.41
CA PRO A 336 -10.10 2.30 -13.38
C PRO A 336 -10.03 1.80 -11.92
N HIS A 337 -10.84 0.81 -11.58
CA HIS A 337 -10.91 0.22 -10.25
C HIS A 337 -10.98 -1.30 -10.37
N PHE A 338 -10.67 -1.97 -9.28
CA PHE A 338 -10.86 -3.41 -9.18
C PHE A 338 -11.08 -3.86 -7.75
N TYR A 339 -11.62 -5.06 -7.58
CA TYR A 339 -11.66 -5.75 -6.29
C TYR A 339 -11.47 -7.25 -6.48
N ALA A 340 -11.02 -7.94 -5.44
CA ALA A 340 -10.83 -9.39 -5.48
C ALA A 340 -12.18 -10.11 -5.51
N THR A 341 -12.32 -11.08 -6.41
CA THR A 341 -13.46 -12.02 -6.42
C THR A 341 -13.06 -13.42 -5.93
N CYS A 342 -11.80 -13.57 -5.53
CA CYS A 342 -11.25 -14.77 -4.93
C CYS A 342 -10.95 -14.58 -3.44
N HIS A 343 -10.73 -15.69 -2.75
CA HIS A 343 -10.29 -15.70 -1.36
C HIS A 343 -9.55 -17.02 -1.07
N TYR A 344 -8.98 -17.13 0.12
CA TYR A 344 -8.48 -18.40 0.63
C TYR A 344 -9.39 -18.90 1.75
N ALA A 345 -9.78 -20.17 1.71
CA ALA A 345 -10.62 -20.81 2.71
C ALA A 345 -9.82 -21.87 3.47
N GLY A 346 -9.94 -21.84 4.79
CA GLY A 346 -9.18 -22.66 5.72
C GLY A 346 -10.06 -23.21 6.85
N LYS A 347 -9.43 -23.95 7.75
CA LYS A 347 -10.03 -24.34 9.03
C LYS A 347 -9.04 -24.07 10.14
N VAL A 348 -9.52 -23.57 11.28
CA VAL A 348 -8.70 -23.30 12.46
C VAL A 348 -9.30 -24.02 13.65
N ARG A 349 -8.46 -24.71 14.42
CA ARG A 349 -8.85 -25.34 15.68
C ARG A 349 -8.58 -24.37 16.82
N ILE A 350 -9.59 -24.14 17.66
CA ILE A 350 -9.46 -23.35 18.90
C ILE A 350 -10.10 -24.16 20.02
N GLY A 351 -9.29 -24.55 21.01
CA GLY A 351 -9.67 -25.55 22.00
C GLY A 351 -9.98 -26.90 21.35
N LYS A 352 -11.17 -27.44 21.65
CA LYS A 352 -11.67 -28.69 21.07
C LYS A 352 -12.44 -28.51 19.77
N ASP A 353 -12.76 -27.26 19.42
CA ASP A 353 -13.65 -26.92 18.33
C ASP A 353 -12.85 -26.56 17.07
N VAL A 354 -13.45 -26.84 15.91
CA VAL A 354 -12.91 -26.44 14.60
C VAL A 354 -13.87 -25.43 13.99
N PHE A 355 -13.32 -24.34 13.48
CA PHE A 355 -14.03 -23.22 12.90
C PHE A 355 -13.61 -23.06 11.44
N ASP A 356 -14.54 -22.60 10.61
CA ASP A 356 -14.21 -22.17 9.26
C ASP A 356 -13.44 -20.86 9.34
N ALA A 357 -12.46 -20.70 8.46
CA ALA A 357 -11.68 -19.49 8.36
C ALA A 357 -11.54 -19.06 6.90
N THR A 358 -11.38 -17.76 6.67
CA THR A 358 -11.11 -17.23 5.34
C THR A 358 -10.13 -16.08 5.38
N ALA A 359 -9.18 -16.05 4.46
CA ALA A 359 -8.38 -14.87 4.18
C ALA A 359 -8.96 -14.18 2.95
N PHE A 360 -9.28 -12.91 3.08
CA PHE A 360 -9.92 -12.09 2.05
C PHE A 360 -9.30 -10.69 2.08
N GLU A 361 -9.27 -10.02 0.93
CA GLU A 361 -8.74 -8.66 0.82
C GLU A 361 -9.87 -7.65 0.71
N GLU A 362 -10.04 -6.85 1.75
CA GLU A 362 -10.98 -5.73 1.73
C GLU A 362 -10.32 -4.48 1.14
N PHE A 363 -9.01 -4.34 1.33
CA PHE A 363 -8.22 -3.18 0.93
C PHE A 363 -6.99 -3.61 0.13
N TYR A 364 -6.46 -2.68 -0.67
CA TYR A 364 -5.25 -2.80 -1.50
C TYR A 364 -5.31 -3.84 -2.62
N HIS A 365 -5.90 -5.02 -2.38
CA HIS A 365 -6.09 -6.07 -3.38
C HIS A 365 -4.77 -6.44 -4.09
N ASP A 366 -3.68 -6.54 -3.32
CA ASP A 366 -2.34 -6.85 -3.82
C ASP A 366 -1.99 -8.35 -3.69
N GLY A 367 -2.91 -9.15 -3.18
CA GLY A 367 -2.73 -10.58 -3.00
C GLY A 367 -1.82 -10.95 -1.85
N LEU A 368 -1.50 -10.04 -0.92
CA LEU A 368 -0.62 -10.27 0.23
C LEU A 368 -1.38 -10.44 1.55
N PHE A 369 -2.65 -10.02 1.61
CA PHE A 369 -3.57 -10.18 2.77
C PHE A 369 -3.15 -9.49 4.07
N LYS A 370 -2.05 -8.72 4.08
CA LYS A 370 -1.40 -8.22 5.29
C LYS A 370 -2.28 -7.29 6.11
N GLU A 371 -3.06 -6.47 5.44
CA GLU A 371 -3.89 -5.41 6.04
C GLU A 371 -5.25 -5.93 6.49
N SER A 372 -5.74 -6.98 5.82
CA SER A 372 -7.08 -7.53 6.00
C SER A 372 -7.13 -8.63 7.08
N GLY A 373 -6.05 -9.41 7.23
CA GLY A 373 -6.01 -10.51 8.18
C GLY A 373 -6.81 -11.72 7.72
N ILE A 374 -7.30 -12.50 8.67
CA ILE A 374 -8.20 -13.63 8.41
C ILE A 374 -9.48 -13.45 9.21
N CYS A 375 -10.60 -13.94 8.68
CA CYS A 375 -11.79 -14.14 9.45
C CYS A 375 -11.88 -15.57 9.97
N VAL A 376 -12.32 -15.76 11.20
CA VAL A 376 -12.66 -17.06 11.78
C VAL A 376 -14.09 -16.98 12.29
N ASP A 377 -14.98 -17.80 11.70
CA ASP A 377 -16.41 -17.86 12.02
C ASP A 377 -16.62 -18.56 13.37
N ILE A 378 -16.37 -17.82 14.46
CA ILE A 378 -16.43 -18.33 15.83
C ILE A 378 -17.89 -18.61 16.25
N ASN A 379 -18.85 -17.83 15.73
CA ASN A 379 -20.25 -17.98 16.08
C ASN A 379 -21.00 -19.04 15.23
N ARG A 380 -20.38 -19.52 14.14
CA ARG A 380 -20.89 -20.53 13.19
C ARG A 380 -22.14 -20.08 12.43
N ASP A 381 -22.25 -18.79 12.13
CA ASP A 381 -23.35 -18.24 11.34
C ASP A 381 -23.04 -18.19 9.83
N GLY A 382 -21.83 -18.61 9.43
CA GLY A 382 -21.34 -18.61 8.06
C GLY A 382 -20.98 -17.21 7.56
N LYS A 383 -20.87 -16.22 8.45
CA LYS A 383 -20.58 -14.83 8.11
C LYS A 383 -19.37 -14.32 8.89
N CYS A 384 -18.70 -13.36 8.26
CA CYS A 384 -17.69 -12.55 8.91
C CYS A 384 -18.28 -11.16 9.16
N SER A 385 -19.04 -11.01 10.23
CA SER A 385 -19.79 -9.76 10.47
C SER A 385 -19.45 -9.07 11.79
N HIS A 386 -18.66 -9.73 12.64
CA HIS A 386 -18.25 -9.19 13.92
C HIS A 386 -16.74 -8.91 13.95
N GLU A 387 -16.35 -7.76 14.52
CA GLU A 387 -14.93 -7.39 14.69
C GLU A 387 -14.13 -8.41 15.52
N GLN A 388 -14.82 -9.21 16.35
CA GLN A 388 -14.22 -10.30 17.12
C GLN A 388 -13.83 -11.52 16.28
N GLU A 389 -14.36 -11.62 15.05
CA GLU A 389 -14.09 -12.70 14.11
C GLU A 389 -12.94 -12.34 13.15
N ILE A 390 -12.46 -11.10 13.17
CA ILE A 390 -11.37 -10.62 12.31
C ILE A 390 -10.05 -10.65 13.08
N PHE A 391 -9.11 -11.45 12.60
CA PHE A 391 -7.82 -11.71 13.22
C PHE A 391 -6.70 -11.10 12.40
N LYS A 392 -5.99 -10.15 13.00
CA LYS A 392 -4.76 -9.58 12.46
C LYS A 392 -3.56 -10.26 13.12
N ASP A 393 -2.41 -10.17 12.46
CA ASP A 393 -1.17 -10.72 12.98
C ASP A 393 -0.85 -10.21 14.39
N GLY A 394 -0.43 -11.12 15.27
CA GLY A 394 -0.15 -10.88 16.67
C GLY A 394 -1.39 -10.66 17.55
N ARG A 395 -2.62 -10.68 17.01
CA ARG A 395 -3.84 -10.48 17.81
C ARG A 395 -4.05 -11.67 18.74
N ALA A 396 -4.19 -11.39 20.03
CA ALA A 396 -4.62 -12.37 21.01
C ALA A 396 -6.14 -12.33 21.22
N ILE A 397 -6.74 -13.51 21.40
CA ILE A 397 -8.14 -13.67 21.81
C ILE A 397 -8.27 -14.60 23.01
N THR A 398 -9.44 -14.60 23.61
CA THR A 398 -9.78 -15.52 24.70
C THR A 398 -11.09 -16.20 24.37
N ILE A 399 -11.07 -17.54 24.32
CA ILE A 399 -12.26 -18.37 24.18
C ILE A 399 -12.37 -19.23 25.42
N GLY A 400 -13.43 -19.03 26.21
CA GLY A 400 -13.53 -19.60 27.55
C GLY A 400 -12.46 -19.04 28.48
N ASN A 401 -11.61 -19.92 29.03
CA ASN A 401 -10.51 -19.55 29.92
C ASN A 401 -9.13 -19.62 29.24
N GLU A 402 -9.09 -19.94 27.95
CA GLU A 402 -7.85 -20.14 27.21
C GLU A 402 -7.56 -18.93 26.33
N LYS A 403 -6.29 -18.51 26.32
CA LYS A 403 -5.81 -17.41 25.49
C LYS A 403 -5.10 -17.99 24.28
N TYR A 404 -5.45 -17.46 23.11
CA TYR A 404 -4.84 -17.83 21.83
C TYR A 404 -4.22 -16.59 21.20
N THR A 405 -3.12 -16.77 20.46
CA THR A 405 -2.48 -15.68 19.70
C THR A 405 -2.30 -16.10 18.26
N PHE A 406 -2.84 -15.34 17.32
CA PHE A 406 -2.67 -15.62 15.90
C PHE A 406 -1.35 -15.03 15.41
N SER A 407 -0.58 -15.84 14.69
CA SER A 407 0.63 -15.43 13.97
C SER A 407 0.39 -15.72 12.50
N LEU A 408 0.36 -14.68 11.67
CA LEU A 408 0.10 -14.80 10.24
C LEU A 408 1.42 -14.67 9.49
N ASP A 409 1.82 -15.74 8.82
CA ASP A 409 3.04 -15.77 8.00
C ASP A 409 2.74 -15.08 6.67
N TYR A 410 2.81 -13.76 6.67
CA TYR A 410 2.69 -12.96 5.46
C TYR A 410 3.97 -12.99 4.62
N PRO A 411 3.85 -12.78 3.30
CA PRO A 411 4.98 -12.50 2.40
C PRO A 411 5.79 -11.25 2.78
#